data_AF-A0A350RJ23-F1
#
_entry.id   AF-A0A350RJ23-F1
#
_cell.length_a   1.000
_cell.length_b   1.000
_cell.length_c   1.000
_cell.angle_alpha   90.00
_cell.angle_beta   90.00
_cell.angle_gamma   90.00
#
_symmetry.space_group_name_H-M   'P 1'
#
loop_
_entity.id
_entity.type
_entity.pdbx_description
1 polymer ?
#
loop_
_entity_poly.entity_id
_entity_poly.type
_entity_poly.pdbx_seq_one_letter_code
_entity_poly.pdbx_strand_id
1 'polypeptide(L)' 'EADERAVRLNRLEKGVVTTFKTVDTCAAEFDAITPYHYSTYEDEDEIRPGVRP' A
#
# COMPACT_ATOMS: atom_id res chain seq x y z
N GLU A 1 -16.30 6.55 -22.16
CA GLU A 1 -15.60 6.59 -20.87
C GLU A 1 -15.35 5.19 -20.39
N ALA A 2 -14.27 4.95 -19.63
CA ALA A 2 -14.00 3.64 -19.05
C ALA A 2 -14.69 3.53 -17.69
N ASP A 3 -15.33 2.38 -17.44
CA ASP A 3 -15.94 2.05 -16.15
C ASP A 3 -14.87 1.91 -15.04
N GLU A 4 -15.16 2.38 -13.83
CA GLU A 4 -14.23 2.37 -12.70
C GLU A 4 -13.71 0.96 -12.40
N ARG A 5 -14.62 -0.02 -12.42
CA ARG A 5 -14.28 -1.42 -12.16
C ARG A 5 -13.45 -2.00 -13.29
N ALA A 6 -13.70 -1.64 -14.54
CA ALA A 6 -12.86 -2.03 -15.67
C ALA A 6 -11.42 -1.49 -15.53
N VAL A 7 -11.25 -0.23 -15.13
CA VAL A 7 -9.92 0.37 -14.88
C VAL A 7 -9.22 -0.33 -13.72
N ARG A 8 -9.93 -0.61 -12.62
CA ARG A 8 -9.39 -1.34 -11.46
C ARG A 8 -8.88 -2.73 -11.85
N LEU A 9 -9.64 -3.48 -12.65
CA LEU A 9 -9.23 -4.82 -13.09
C LEU A 9 -7.96 -4.75 -13.95
N ASN A 10 -7.91 -3.85 -14.93
CA ASN A 10 -6.73 -3.67 -15.79
C ASN A 10 -5.47 -3.32 -14.99
N ARG A 11 -5.62 -2.42 -14.00
CA ARG A 11 -4.56 -2.06 -13.05
C ARG A 11 -3.99 -3.29 -12.34
N LEU A 12 -4.87 -4.12 -11.78
CA LEU A 12 -4.47 -5.32 -11.04
C LEU A 12 -3.84 -6.39 -11.93
N GLU A 13 -4.38 -6.59 -13.14
CA GLU A 13 -3.83 -7.52 -14.15
C GLU A 13 -2.40 -7.17 -14.55
N LYS A 14 -2.05 -5.88 -14.56
CA LYS A 14 -0.70 -5.38 -14.84
C LYS A 14 0.23 -5.36 -13.62
N GLY A 15 -0.24 -5.85 -12.47
CA GLY A 15 0.53 -5.84 -11.22
C GLY A 15 0.70 -4.45 -10.60
N VAL A 16 -0.02 -3.43 -11.09
CA VAL A 16 -0.01 -2.09 -10.50
C VAL A 16 -0.86 -2.15 -9.24
N VAL A 17 -0.27 -2.55 -8.12
CA VAL A 17 -0.94 -2.66 -6.81
C VAL A 17 -0.64 -1.44 -5.96
N THR A 18 -1.50 -1.18 -4.98
CA THR A 18 -1.28 -0.11 -4.01
C THR A 18 -0.39 -0.66 -2.90
N THR A 19 0.64 0.08 -2.49
CA THR A 19 1.49 -0.25 -1.35
C THR A 19 1.16 0.65 -0.17
N PHE A 20 1.55 0.24 1.03
CA PHE A 20 1.34 1.01 2.24
C PHE A 20 2.67 1.29 2.94
N LYS A 21 2.83 2.53 3.38
CA LYS A 21 4.02 3.03 4.07
C LYS A 21 3.66 3.44 5.49
N THR A 22 4.61 3.34 6.41
CA THR A 22 4.45 3.64 7.83
C THR A 22 4.92 5.06 8.13
N VAL A 23 4.13 5.78 8.93
CA VAL A 23 4.54 7.09 9.44
C VAL A 23 5.41 6.87 10.69
N ASP A 24 6.70 7.12 10.56
CA ASP A 24 7.71 6.87 11.61
C ASP A 24 8.35 8.14 12.21
N THR A 25 8.05 9.32 11.66
CA THR A 25 8.63 10.65 12.00
C THR A 25 10.12 10.84 11.68
N CYS A 26 10.85 9.79 11.31
CA CYS A 26 12.31 9.78 11.20
C CYS A 26 12.82 9.17 9.87
N ALA A 27 11.96 8.99 8.87
CA ALA A 27 12.30 8.48 7.55
C ALA A 27 13.04 7.12 7.62
N ALA A 28 12.44 6.18 8.35
CA ALA A 28 12.93 4.82 8.57
C ALA A 28 14.30 4.70 9.26
N GLU A 29 14.81 5.74 9.94
CA GLU A 29 16.01 5.59 10.79
C GLU A 29 15.77 4.59 11.93
N PHE A 30 14.55 4.55 12.47
CA PHE A 30 14.12 3.64 13.53
C PHE A 30 12.74 3.05 13.25
N ASP A 31 12.48 1.86 13.79
CA ASP A 31 11.19 1.19 13.67
C ASP A 31 10.09 1.94 14.44
N ALA A 32 8.99 2.24 13.74
CA ALA A 32 7.78 2.75 14.37
C ALA A 32 6.94 1.61 14.97
N ILE A 33 6.49 1.80 16.21
CA ILE A 33 5.65 0.81 16.92
C ILE A 33 4.16 1.05 16.62
N THR A 34 3.77 2.31 16.40
CA THR A 34 2.38 2.68 16.13
C THR A 34 2.01 2.29 14.69
N PRO A 35 0.93 1.52 14.46
CA PRO A 35 0.51 1.11 13.13
C PRO A 35 -0.26 2.23 12.42
N TYR A 36 0.45 3.31 12.06
CA TYR A 36 -0.11 4.44 11.33
C TYR A 36 0.43 4.44 9.89
N HIS A 37 -0.44 4.15 8.92
CA HIS A 37 -0.05 3.90 7.54
C HIS A 37 -0.80 4.77 6.53
N TYR A 38 -0.19 5.01 5.37
CA TYR A 38 -0.82 5.66 4.22
C TYR A 38 -0.55 4.87 2.94
N SER A 39 -1.47 4.95 1.98
CA SER A 39 -1.32 4.30 0.68
C SER A 39 -0.45 5.13 -0.26
N THR A 40 0.42 4.47 -1.03
CA THR A 40 1.18 5.05 -2.14
C THR A 40 1.33 4.04 -3.28
N TYR A 41 2.00 4.43 -4.37
CA TYR A 41 2.36 3.56 -5.50
C TYR A 41 3.88 3.52 -5.63
N GLU A 42 4.51 2.81 -4.71
CA GLU A 42 5.95 2.56 -4.67
C GLU A 42 6.24 1.05 -4.71
N ASP A 43 7.51 0.67 -4.77
CA ASP A 43 7.93 -0.72 -4.96
C ASP A 43 7.73 -1.60 -3.72
N GLU A 44 7.83 -1.03 -2.51
CA GLU A 44 7.81 -1.79 -1.25
C GLU A 44 6.55 -1.52 -0.42
N ASP A 45 6.01 -2.59 0.17
CA ASP A 45 4.90 -2.55 1.11
C ASP A 45 5.40 -2.84 2.54
N GLU A 46 5.17 -1.91 3.47
CA GLU A 46 5.65 -1.99 4.84
C GLU A 46 4.64 -2.64 5.79
N ILE A 47 3.42 -2.89 5.31
CA ILE A 47 2.42 -3.60 6.12
C ILE A 47 2.63 -5.10 6.02
N ARG A 48 2.62 -5.77 7.17
CA ARG A 48 2.53 -7.23 7.18
C ARG A 48 1.12 -7.63 6.75
N PRO A 49 0.98 -8.64 5.86
CA PRO A 49 -0.34 -9.15 5.50
C PRO A 49 -1.11 -9.58 6.75
N GLY A 50 -2.22 -8.89 7.02
CA GLY A 50 -3.12 -9.25 8.10
C GLY A 50 -3.98 -10.46 7.71
N VAL A 51 -4.21 -11.37 8.66
CA VAL A 51 -5.27 -12.36 8.52
C VAL A 51 -6.57 -11.67 8.93
N ARG A 52 -7.48 -11.45 7.98
CA ARG A 52 -8.86 -11.11 8.35
C ARG A 52 -9.46 -12.36 9.00
N PRO A 53 -10.08 -12.27 10.19
CA PRO A 53 -10.79 -13.39 10.78
C PRO A 53 -11.90 -13.91 9.84
#